data_AF-A0A921TD54-F1
#
_entry.id   AF-A0A921TD54-F1
#
_cell.length_a   1.000
_cell.length_b   1.000
_cell.length_c   1.000
_cell.angle_alpha   90.00
_cell.angle_beta   90.00
_cell.angle_gamma   90.00
#
_symmetry.space_group_name_H-M   'P 1'
#
loop_
_entity.id
_entity.type
_entity.pdbx_description
1 polymer ?
#
loop_
_entity_poly.entity_id
_entity_poly.type
_entity_poly.pdbx_seq_one_letter_code
_entity_poly.pdbx_strand_id
1 'polypeptide(L)'
;MPRNVILIAFALAAVVGLALWASGPEGPAPGEMAGHSMTPPDTDALEAGAPIVEVVVPAAFEGRAALGETAFNAACAACHGQNAAGQNGVAPPLVHKIYEPSHHGDMAFQLAVKNGVRAHHWTFGNMPPVEGLTNGDVGNIVAYVRRLQEENGIE
;
A
#
# COMPACT_ATOMS: atom_id res chain seq x y z
N MET A 1 56.75 -15.92 -19.78
CA MET A 1 55.54 -15.67 -20.59
C MET A 1 54.45 -15.17 -19.64
N PRO A 2 53.92 -13.94 -19.81
CA PRO A 2 53.17 -13.25 -18.77
C PRO A 2 51.73 -13.80 -18.62
N ARG A 3 51.34 -14.05 -17.36
CA ARG A 3 50.08 -14.67 -16.89
C ARG A 3 48.95 -13.65 -16.62
N ASN A 4 48.76 -12.63 -17.47
CA ASN A 4 47.86 -11.49 -17.15
C ASN A 4 46.82 -11.17 -18.24
N VAL A 5 46.06 -12.14 -18.74
CA VAL A 5 45.02 -11.88 -19.78
C VAL A 5 43.61 -12.38 -19.39
N ILE A 6 43.38 -12.82 -18.15
CA ILE A 6 42.05 -13.28 -17.69
C ILE A 6 41.58 -12.45 -16.49
N LEU A 7 41.42 -11.13 -16.65
CA LEU A 7 40.79 -10.27 -15.62
C LEU A 7 39.99 -9.09 -16.19
N ILE A 8 39.60 -9.08 -17.47
CA ILE A 8 38.90 -7.90 -18.07
C ILE A 8 37.49 -8.22 -18.59
N ALA A 9 37.03 -9.47 -18.61
CA ALA A 9 35.70 -9.79 -19.17
C ALA A 9 34.53 -9.74 -18.17
N PHE A 10 34.75 -9.74 -16.85
CA PHE A 10 33.67 -9.73 -15.86
C PHE A 10 33.28 -8.35 -15.33
N ALA A 11 34.12 -7.32 -15.57
CA ALA A 11 33.85 -5.98 -15.05
C ALA A 11 32.71 -5.25 -15.78
N LEU A 12 32.49 -5.53 -17.08
CA LEU A 12 31.48 -4.79 -17.86
C LEU A 12 30.04 -5.27 -17.63
N ALA A 13 29.83 -6.57 -17.41
CA ALA A 13 28.47 -7.09 -17.16
C ALA A 13 27.91 -6.64 -15.80
N ALA A 14 28.77 -6.55 -14.78
CA ALA A 14 28.37 -6.07 -13.45
C ALA A 14 28.05 -4.57 -13.46
N VAL A 15 28.79 -3.76 -14.22
CA VAL A 15 28.54 -2.30 -14.31
C VAL A 15 27.24 -2.01 -15.07
N VAL A 16 26.93 -2.76 -16.13
CA VAL A 16 25.66 -2.60 -16.86
C VAL A 16 24.47 -3.09 -16.03
N GLY A 17 24.60 -4.21 -15.30
CA GLY A 17 23.55 -4.69 -14.40
C GLY A 17 23.26 -3.76 -13.23
N LEU A 18 24.29 -3.12 -12.68
CA LEU A 18 24.15 -2.14 -11.59
C LEU A 18 23.53 -0.82 -12.08
N ALA A 19 23.86 -0.37 -13.30
CA ALA A 19 23.29 0.84 -13.90
C ALA A 19 21.79 0.69 -14.23
N LEU A 20 21.35 -0.52 -14.60
CA LEU A 20 19.93 -0.81 -14.88
C LEU A 20 19.08 -0.93 -13.61
N TRP A 21 19.66 -1.30 -12.46
CA TRP A 21 18.94 -1.35 -11.18
C TRP A 21 18.79 0.04 -10.54
N ALA A 22 19.70 0.98 -10.86
CA ALA A 22 19.67 2.35 -10.38
C ALA A 22 18.78 3.30 -11.21
N SER A 23 18.05 2.79 -12.21
CA SER A 23 17.21 3.59 -13.12
C SER A 23 15.76 3.10 -13.21
N GLY A 24 15.33 2.22 -12.30
CA GLY A 24 13.90 1.98 -12.08
C GLY A 24 13.25 3.22 -11.48
N PRO A 25 11.96 3.50 -11.77
CA PRO A 25 11.27 4.62 -11.16
C PRO A 25 11.28 4.44 -9.64
N GLU A 26 11.93 5.37 -8.95
CA GLU A 26 11.92 5.45 -7.49
C GLU A 26 10.48 5.73 -7.06
N GLY A 27 9.86 4.77 -6.38
CA GLY A 27 8.56 5.00 -5.73
C GLY A 27 8.66 6.16 -4.73
N PRO A 28 7.54 6.80 -4.38
CA PRO A 28 7.55 7.93 -3.45
C PRO A 28 8.24 7.52 -2.15
N ALA A 29 9.20 8.35 -1.72
CA ALA A 29 9.96 8.07 -0.51
C ALA A 29 9.02 8.02 0.71
N PRO A 30 9.30 7.17 1.72
CA PRO A 30 8.47 7.06 2.93
C PRO A 30 8.18 8.39 3.67
N GLY A 31 8.95 9.46 3.40
CA GLY A 31 8.75 10.79 3.97
C GLY A 31 7.72 11.69 3.28
N GLU A 32 7.25 11.36 2.09
CA GLU A 32 6.29 12.20 1.35
C GLU A 32 4.86 12.08 1.91
N MET A 33 4.58 11.04 2.69
CA MET A 33 3.30 10.79 3.35
C MET A 33 3.07 11.67 4.61
N ALA A 34 4.07 12.43 5.04
CA ALA A 34 4.00 13.30 6.23
C ALA A 34 3.37 14.69 5.97
N GLY A 35 2.98 15.00 4.73
CA GLY A 35 2.33 16.27 4.39
C GLY A 35 0.84 16.32 4.77
N HIS A 36 0.31 17.50 5.09
CA HIS A 36 -1.14 17.72 5.34
C HIS A 36 -2.00 17.76 4.05
N SER A 37 -1.47 17.29 2.92
CA SER A 37 -2.19 17.32 1.64
C SER A 37 -3.15 16.14 1.58
N MET A 38 -4.45 16.44 1.40
CA MET A 38 -5.50 15.43 1.19
C MET A 38 -5.73 15.11 -0.29
N THR A 39 -4.81 15.59 -1.13
CA THR A 39 -4.78 15.29 -2.56
C THR A 39 -3.96 14.01 -2.75
N PRO A 40 -4.49 12.99 -3.45
CA PRO A 40 -3.71 11.83 -3.83
C PRO A 40 -2.45 12.20 -4.63
N PRO A 41 -1.38 11.40 -4.55
CA PRO A 41 -0.23 11.55 -5.44
C PRO A 41 -0.63 11.30 -6.89
N ASP A 42 0.18 11.80 -7.83
CA ASP A 42 0.09 11.43 -9.23
C ASP A 42 0.44 9.94 -9.39
N THR A 43 -0.42 9.18 -10.06
CA THR A 43 -0.27 7.74 -10.29
C THR A 43 -0.10 7.38 -11.76
N ASP A 44 0.01 8.37 -12.66
CA ASP A 44 0.10 8.17 -14.10
C ASP A 44 1.38 7.44 -14.52
N ALA A 45 2.45 7.57 -13.72
CA ALA A 45 3.72 6.88 -13.94
C ALA A 45 3.74 5.43 -13.42
N LEU A 46 2.73 5.01 -12.65
CA LEU A 46 2.64 3.65 -12.12
C LEU A 46 1.97 2.73 -13.15
N GLU A 47 2.50 1.52 -13.30
CA GLU A 47 1.85 0.49 -14.12
C GLU A 47 0.46 0.13 -13.56
N ALA A 48 -0.46 -0.27 -14.45
CA ALA A 48 -1.80 -0.67 -14.02
C ALA A 48 -1.74 -1.86 -13.04
N GLY A 49 -2.44 -1.73 -11.90
CA GLY A 49 -2.44 -2.73 -10.83
C GLY A 49 -1.19 -2.74 -9.94
N ALA A 50 -0.20 -1.88 -10.20
CA ALA A 50 0.97 -1.74 -9.31
C ALA A 50 0.54 -1.15 -7.95
N PRO A 51 1.24 -1.48 -6.85
CA PRO A 51 1.00 -0.84 -5.56
C PRO A 51 1.22 0.68 -5.67
N ILE A 52 0.36 1.45 -5.00
CA ILE A 52 0.42 2.93 -5.06
C ILE A 52 1.39 3.47 -4.02
N VAL A 53 1.48 2.82 -2.85
CA VAL A 53 2.44 3.16 -1.80
C VAL A 53 3.30 1.95 -1.45
N GLU A 54 4.54 2.19 -1.05
CA GLU A 54 5.33 1.20 -0.34
C GLU A 54 4.89 1.17 1.12
N VAL A 55 4.58 -0.02 1.64
CA VAL A 55 4.08 -0.20 3.01
C VAL A 55 5.14 -0.91 3.84
N VAL A 56 5.62 -0.24 4.88
CA VAL A 56 6.41 -0.87 5.95
C VAL A 56 5.47 -1.76 6.76
N VAL A 57 5.73 -3.06 6.76
CA VAL A 57 4.91 -4.04 7.47
C VAL A 57 5.57 -4.37 8.81
N PRO A 58 4.84 -4.32 9.94
CA PRO A 58 5.36 -4.78 11.23
C PRO A 58 5.87 -6.22 11.16
N ALA A 59 6.86 -6.55 11.99
CA ALA A 59 7.40 -7.92 12.05
C ALA A 59 6.34 -8.97 12.42
N ALA A 60 5.30 -8.58 13.17
CA ALA A 60 4.16 -9.42 13.50
C ALA A 60 2.91 -8.58 13.79
N PHE A 61 1.74 -9.17 13.51
CA PHE A 61 0.45 -8.67 13.99
C PHE A 61 -0.01 -9.52 15.18
N GLU A 62 -0.63 -8.88 16.17
CA GLU A 62 -1.14 -9.54 17.37
C GLU A 62 -2.61 -9.22 17.62
N GLY A 63 -3.30 -10.10 18.37
CA GLY A 63 -4.68 -9.91 18.79
C GLY A 63 -5.63 -9.60 17.62
N ARG A 64 -6.33 -8.47 17.70
CA ARG A 64 -7.31 -8.06 16.68
C ARG A 64 -6.67 -7.78 15.32
N ALA A 65 -5.45 -7.25 15.28
CA ALA A 65 -4.79 -6.94 14.01
C ALA A 65 -4.43 -8.22 13.23
N ALA A 66 -4.04 -9.31 13.92
CA ALA A 66 -3.77 -10.60 13.27
C ALA A 66 -5.02 -11.21 12.64
N LEU A 67 -6.16 -11.14 13.35
CA LEU A 67 -7.46 -11.55 12.81
C LEU A 67 -7.87 -10.64 11.64
N GLY A 68 -7.60 -9.35 11.78
CA GLY A 68 -7.85 -8.32 10.77
C GLY A 68 -7.09 -8.55 9.48
N GLU A 69 -5.81 -8.93 9.56
CA GLU A 69 -4.98 -9.28 8.41
C GLU A 69 -5.62 -10.43 7.60
N THR A 70 -6.04 -11.49 8.29
CA THR A 70 -6.69 -12.65 7.66
C THR A 70 -7.97 -12.21 6.94
N ALA A 71 -8.83 -11.43 7.61
CA ALA A 71 -10.08 -10.96 7.03
C ALA A 71 -9.86 -9.96 5.88
N PHE A 72 -8.88 -9.06 6.01
CA PHE A 72 -8.52 -8.09 4.97
C PHE A 72 -8.00 -8.79 3.71
N ASN A 73 -7.12 -9.78 3.88
CA ASN A 73 -6.59 -10.56 2.76
C ASN A 73 -7.71 -11.31 2.02
N ALA A 74 -8.71 -11.81 2.75
CA ALA A 74 -9.84 -12.53 2.16
C ALA A 74 -10.86 -11.62 1.46
N ALA A 75 -11.13 -10.42 2.00
CA ALA A 75 -12.27 -9.60 1.56
C ALA A 75 -11.89 -8.29 0.86
N CYS A 76 -10.67 -7.79 1.04
CA CYS A 76 -10.29 -6.42 0.69
C CYS A 76 -9.08 -6.34 -0.24
N ALA A 77 -8.08 -7.21 -0.04
CA ALA A 77 -6.78 -7.13 -0.73
C ALA A 77 -6.87 -7.28 -2.25
N ALA A 78 -7.90 -7.98 -2.76
CA ALA A 78 -8.12 -8.14 -4.20
C ALA A 78 -8.26 -6.78 -4.92
N CYS A 79 -8.77 -5.75 -4.24
CA CYS A 79 -8.86 -4.39 -4.79
C CYS A 79 -7.87 -3.43 -4.13
N HIS A 80 -7.80 -3.42 -2.79
CA HIS A 80 -6.97 -2.48 -2.03
C HIS A 80 -5.49 -2.90 -1.93
N GLY A 81 -5.11 -3.97 -2.61
CA GLY A 81 -3.74 -4.45 -2.70
C GLY A 81 -3.28 -5.18 -1.45
N GLN A 82 -2.16 -5.88 -1.58
CA GLN A 82 -1.47 -6.49 -0.45
C GLN A 82 -1.09 -5.42 0.56
N ASN A 83 -1.26 -5.70 1.85
CA ASN A 83 -0.94 -4.76 2.94
C ASN A 83 -1.65 -3.40 2.82
N ALA A 84 -2.80 -3.35 2.14
CA ALA A 84 -3.56 -2.14 1.88
C ALA A 84 -2.77 -1.03 1.15
N ALA A 85 -1.80 -1.44 0.31
CA ALA A 85 -0.94 -0.56 -0.49
C ALA A 85 -1.64 0.12 -1.68
N GLY A 86 -2.93 -0.18 -1.90
CA GLY A 86 -3.67 0.23 -3.09
C GLY A 86 -3.26 -0.57 -4.31
N GLN A 87 -4.01 -0.40 -5.39
CA GLN A 87 -3.68 -0.92 -6.71
C GLN A 87 -4.03 0.15 -7.74
N ASN A 88 -3.04 0.57 -8.53
CA ASN A 88 -3.21 1.64 -9.49
C ASN A 88 -4.33 1.30 -10.50
N GLY A 89 -5.25 2.24 -10.69
CA GLY A 89 -6.43 2.08 -11.54
C GLY A 89 -7.54 1.19 -10.96
N VAL A 90 -7.40 0.66 -9.73
CA VAL A 90 -8.36 -0.29 -9.14
C VAL A 90 -8.95 0.23 -7.83
N ALA A 91 -8.13 0.48 -6.80
CA ALA A 91 -8.61 0.98 -5.51
C ALA A 91 -7.50 1.68 -4.72
N PRO A 92 -7.86 2.63 -3.85
CA PRO A 92 -6.86 3.45 -3.17
C PRO A 92 -6.11 2.69 -2.06
N PRO A 93 -4.89 3.13 -1.71
CA PRO A 93 -4.19 2.67 -0.53
C PRO A 93 -4.95 3.10 0.73
N LEU A 94 -5.07 2.19 1.71
CA LEU A 94 -5.61 2.54 3.03
C LEU A 94 -4.48 2.92 3.99
N VAL A 95 -3.23 2.57 3.67
CA VAL A 95 -2.04 3.13 4.32
C VAL A 95 -1.69 4.44 3.64
N HIS A 96 -2.47 5.49 3.92
CA HIS A 96 -2.27 6.83 3.36
C HIS A 96 -2.89 7.89 4.27
N LYS A 97 -2.32 9.10 4.30
CA LYS A 97 -2.76 10.20 5.19
C LYS A 97 -4.23 10.57 5.03
N ILE A 98 -4.77 10.43 3.82
CA ILE A 98 -6.22 10.61 3.55
C ILE A 98 -7.09 9.79 4.52
N TYR A 99 -6.65 8.59 4.89
CA TYR A 99 -7.38 7.66 5.73
C TYR A 99 -6.93 7.65 7.19
N GLU A 100 -6.17 8.67 7.62
CA GLU A 100 -5.73 8.78 9.01
C GLU A 100 -6.91 8.85 9.99
N PRO A 101 -6.75 8.41 11.25
CA PRO A 101 -7.81 8.38 12.26
C PRO A 101 -8.57 9.71 12.45
N SER A 102 -7.88 10.85 12.35
CA SER A 102 -8.50 12.16 12.53
C SER A 102 -9.38 12.63 11.36
N HIS A 103 -9.19 12.05 10.16
CA HIS A 103 -9.96 12.39 8.95
C HIS A 103 -10.98 11.32 8.58
N HIS A 104 -10.56 10.05 8.50
CA HIS A 104 -11.45 8.90 8.34
C HIS A 104 -11.37 8.02 9.58
N GLY A 105 -12.12 8.38 10.62
CA GLY A 105 -12.20 7.56 11.84
C GLY A 105 -12.77 6.16 11.59
N ASP A 106 -12.65 5.28 12.58
CA ASP A 106 -12.96 3.84 12.42
C ASP A 106 -14.40 3.55 11.97
N MET A 107 -15.36 4.39 12.38
CA MET A 107 -16.75 4.26 11.93
C MET A 107 -16.92 4.54 10.42
N ALA A 108 -16.04 5.34 9.80
CA ALA A 108 -16.06 5.56 8.36
C ALA A 108 -15.79 4.25 7.60
N PHE A 109 -14.88 3.41 8.09
CA PHE A 109 -14.61 2.08 7.52
C PHE A 109 -15.80 1.15 7.68
N GLN A 110 -16.46 1.16 8.84
CA GLN A 110 -17.70 0.41 9.08
C GLN A 110 -18.79 0.78 8.09
N LEU A 111 -19.00 2.09 7.87
CA LEU A 111 -20.00 2.57 6.93
C LEU A 111 -19.60 2.32 5.47
N ALA A 112 -18.31 2.42 5.14
CA ALA A 112 -17.79 2.12 3.81
C ALA A 112 -18.03 0.66 3.43
N VAL A 113 -17.69 -0.27 4.33
CA VAL A 113 -17.95 -1.70 4.14
C VAL A 113 -19.45 -1.97 4.01
N LYS A 114 -20.26 -1.41 4.91
CA LYS A 114 -21.70 -1.68 4.95
C LYS A 114 -22.47 -1.11 3.77
N ASN A 115 -22.14 0.10 3.32
CA ASN A 115 -22.95 0.86 2.37
C ASN A 115 -22.25 1.08 1.01
N GLY A 116 -20.97 0.72 0.90
CA GLY A 116 -20.12 1.18 -0.18
C GLY A 116 -19.75 2.66 -0.04
N VAL A 117 -18.96 3.15 -0.98
CA VAL A 117 -18.45 4.53 -1.02
C VAL A 117 -18.54 5.07 -2.43
N ARG A 118 -19.04 6.30 -2.57
CA ARG A 118 -18.90 7.05 -3.82
C ARG A 118 -17.50 7.64 -3.92
N ALA A 119 -16.85 7.47 -5.06
CA ALA A 119 -15.52 8.04 -5.31
C ALA A 119 -15.53 9.55 -5.07
N HIS A 120 -14.54 10.07 -4.35
CA HIS A 120 -14.40 11.49 -4.06
C HIS A 120 -12.95 11.96 -3.92
N HIS A 121 -12.06 11.16 -3.31
CA HIS A 121 -10.61 11.46 -3.30
C HIS A 121 -9.90 10.91 -4.53
N TRP A 122 -10.27 9.71 -4.98
CA TRP A 122 -9.61 8.98 -6.07
C TRP A 122 -10.57 8.78 -7.23
N THR A 123 -10.02 8.60 -8.44
CA THR A 123 -10.78 8.43 -9.69
C THR A 123 -11.00 6.96 -10.08
N PHE A 124 -10.74 6.01 -9.18
CA PHE A 124 -10.89 4.56 -9.42
C PHE A 124 -12.35 4.07 -9.46
N GLY A 125 -13.31 4.95 -9.15
CA GLY A 125 -14.73 4.62 -9.12
C GLY A 125 -15.25 4.30 -7.72
N ASN A 126 -16.50 3.83 -7.67
CA ASN A 126 -17.18 3.58 -6.40
C ASN A 126 -16.74 2.24 -5.79
N MET A 127 -16.59 2.23 -4.46
CA MET A 127 -16.45 0.99 -3.70
C MET A 127 -17.85 0.40 -3.47
N PRO A 128 -18.13 -0.86 -3.88
CA PRO A 128 -19.39 -1.51 -3.55
C PRO A 128 -19.45 -1.88 -2.06
N PRO A 129 -20.66 -2.08 -1.48
CA PRO A 129 -20.80 -2.74 -0.19
C PRO A 129 -20.13 -4.12 -0.20
N VAL A 130 -19.55 -4.51 0.94
CA VAL A 130 -18.99 -5.84 1.14
C VAL A 130 -19.92 -6.63 2.07
N GLU A 131 -20.54 -7.67 1.52
CA GLU A 131 -21.45 -8.54 2.26
C GLU A 131 -20.69 -9.61 3.06
N GLY A 132 -21.37 -10.21 4.05
CA GLY A 132 -20.83 -11.35 4.80
C GLY A 132 -19.85 -11.00 5.92
N LEU A 133 -19.52 -9.71 6.13
CA LEU A 133 -18.72 -9.25 7.26
C LEU A 133 -19.61 -8.72 8.39
N THR A 134 -19.33 -9.15 9.62
CA THR A 134 -19.93 -8.56 10.83
C THR A 134 -19.20 -7.27 11.22
N ASN A 135 -19.81 -6.45 12.07
CA ASN A 135 -19.12 -5.28 12.65
C ASN A 135 -17.83 -5.66 13.39
N GLY A 136 -17.78 -6.87 13.97
CA GLY A 136 -16.58 -7.40 14.64
C GLY A 136 -15.45 -7.71 13.66
N ASP A 137 -15.78 -8.30 12.51
CA ASP A 137 -14.82 -8.57 11.45
C ASP A 137 -14.24 -7.27 10.89
N VAL A 138 -15.10 -6.30 10.60
CA VAL A 138 -14.67 -4.97 10.14
C VAL A 138 -13.85 -4.26 11.21
N GLY A 139 -14.20 -4.41 12.49
CA GLY A 139 -13.39 -3.87 13.60
C GLY A 139 -11.98 -4.46 13.66
N ASN A 140 -11.83 -5.75 13.38
CA ASN A 140 -10.52 -6.39 13.28
C ASN A 140 -9.76 -5.90 12.04
N ILE A 141 -10.42 -5.78 10.88
CA ILE A 141 -9.82 -5.22 9.65
C ILE A 141 -9.32 -3.80 9.89
N VAL A 142 -10.10 -2.96 10.57
CA VAL A 142 -9.68 -1.60 10.93
C VAL A 142 -8.46 -1.65 11.83
N ALA A 143 -8.43 -2.53 12.84
CA ALA A 143 -7.25 -2.67 13.70
C ALA A 143 -5.98 -3.06 12.91
N TYR A 144 -6.11 -3.91 11.89
CA TYR A 144 -5.01 -4.24 10.97
C TYR A 144 -4.53 -3.03 10.16
N VAL A 145 -5.47 -2.30 9.52
CA VAL A 145 -5.14 -1.09 8.74
C VAL A 145 -4.49 -0.02 9.63
N ARG A 146 -5.00 0.19 10.85
CA ARG A 146 -4.41 1.13 11.82
C ARG A 146 -3.01 0.72 12.23
N ARG A 147 -2.77 -0.57 12.45
CA ARG A 147 -1.42 -1.03 12.80
C ARG A 147 -0.43 -0.82 11.65
N LEU A 148 -0.85 -1.02 10.42
CA LEU A 148 -0.04 -0.67 9.24
C LEU A 148 0.21 0.84 9.17
N GLN A 149 -0.84 1.66 9.34
CA GLN A 149 -0.72 3.12 9.36
C GLN A 149 0.28 3.61 10.42
N GLU A 150 0.18 3.11 11.66
CA GLU A 150 1.10 3.42 12.76
C GLU A 150 2.56 3.10 12.40
N GLU A 151 2.81 1.90 11.84
CA GLU A 151 4.16 1.49 11.41
C GLU A 151 4.72 2.38 10.28
N ASN A 152 3.85 3.05 9.53
CA ASN A 152 4.19 3.99 8.45
C ASN A 152 4.09 5.46 8.88
N GLY A 153 3.98 5.75 10.19
CA GLY A 153 3.95 7.10 10.74
C GLY A 153 2.65 7.89 10.49
N ILE A 154 1.54 7.19 10.31
CA ILE A 154 0.19 7.77 10.12
C ILE A 154 -0.61 7.56 11.40
N GLU A 155 -0.96 8.67 12.08
CA GLU A 155 -1.65 8.73 13.37
C GLU A 155 -2.94 9.57 13.34
#